data_AF-A0A6B3NRG9-F1
#
_entry.id   AF-A0A6B3NRG9-F1
#
_cell.length_a   1.000
_cell.length_b   1.000
_cell.length_c   1.000
_cell.angle_alpha   90.00
_cell.angle_beta   90.00
_cell.angle_gamma   90.00
#
_symmetry.space_group_name_H-M   'P 1'
#
loop_
_entity.id
_entity.type
_entity.pdbx_description
1 polymer ?
#
loop_
_entity_poly.entity_id
_entity_poly.type
_entity_poly.pdbx_seq_one_letter_code
_entity_poly.pdbx_strand_id
1 'polypeptide(L)'
;MGQRLEGWRLLLSAEPAGCARIAAALPEALLQRLSAISHDTGLVLRSVQPYLMAAFNHFVSEFEHQDFLFVLAEPQRSVAMLARQLGIARTTVTSRLARLE
;
A
#
# COMPACT_ATOMS: atom_id res chain seq x y z
N MET A 1 22.16 3.92 -0.16
CA MET A 1 22.50 3.23 1.11
C MET A 1 21.23 2.99 1.89
N GLY A 2 20.98 1.74 2.32
CA GLY A 2 19.75 1.38 3.02
C GLY A 2 19.82 1.77 4.50
N GLN A 3 18.85 2.55 4.97
CA GLN A 3 18.65 2.78 6.41
C GLN A 3 18.13 1.50 7.07
N ARG A 4 18.61 1.23 8.28
CA ARG A 4 18.10 0.16 9.14
C ARG A 4 16.65 0.47 9.47
N LEU A 5 15.73 -0.41 9.09
CA LEU A 5 14.28 -0.28 9.36
C LEU A 5 13.94 -0.69 10.80
N GLU A 6 14.64 -0.13 11.78
CA GLU A 6 14.35 -0.38 13.20
C GLU A 6 12.94 0.12 13.56
N GLY A 7 12.18 -0.72 14.27
CA GLY A 7 10.80 -0.40 14.64
C GLY A 7 9.81 -0.49 13.48
N TRP A 8 10.15 -1.15 12.38
CA TRP A 8 9.22 -1.47 11.29
C TRP A 8 8.84 -2.95 11.29
N ARG A 9 7.57 -3.23 11.05
CA ARG A 9 7.09 -4.57 10.72
C ARG A 9 7.14 -4.76 9.21
N LEU A 10 7.77 -5.86 8.79
CA LEU A 10 7.84 -6.28 7.38
C LEU A 10 6.89 -7.47 7.17
N LEU A 11 6.06 -7.38 6.14
CA LEU A 11 5.24 -8.49 5.65
C LEU A 11 5.62 -8.79 4.20
N LEU A 12 5.73 -10.07 3.87
CA LEU A 12 5.98 -10.59 2.53
C LEU A 12 4.79 -11.43 2.09
N SER A 13 4.38 -11.29 0.83
CA SER A 13 3.37 -12.18 0.24
C SER A 13 3.87 -13.62 0.21
N ALA A 14 2.94 -14.56 0.36
CA ALA A 14 3.22 -15.99 0.47
C ALA A 14 3.45 -16.67 -0.90
N GLU A 15 4.37 -16.14 -1.71
CA GLU A 15 4.75 -16.78 -2.98
C GLU A 15 5.91 -17.77 -2.80
N PRO A 16 6.06 -18.80 -3.66
CA PRO A 16 7.21 -19.71 -3.64
C PRO A 16 8.55 -18.97 -3.71
N ALA A 17 9.62 -19.63 -3.27
CA ALA A 17 10.97 -19.09 -3.43
C ALA A 17 11.32 -19.02 -4.92
N GLY A 18 11.91 -17.90 -5.35
CA GLY A 18 12.21 -17.64 -6.76
C GLY A 18 11.10 -16.92 -7.53
N CYS A 19 9.90 -16.78 -6.96
CA CYS A 19 8.82 -15.96 -7.52
C CYS A 19 8.93 -14.49 -7.06
N ALA A 20 8.38 -13.57 -7.85
CA ALA A 20 8.26 -12.18 -7.45
C ALA A 20 7.36 -12.10 -6.20
N ARG A 21 7.75 -11.30 -5.21
CA ARG A 21 6.98 -11.13 -3.96
C ARG A 21 6.67 -9.67 -3.73
N ILE A 22 5.47 -9.42 -3.21
CA ILE A 22 5.08 -8.10 -2.72
C ILE A 22 5.51 -8.02 -1.25
N ALA A 23 6.12 -6.89 -0.89
CA ALA A 23 6.49 -6.58 0.48
C ALA A 23 5.79 -5.30 0.94
N ALA A 24 5.36 -5.28 2.19
CA ALA A 24 4.90 -4.07 2.87
C ALA A 24 5.71 -3.86 4.14
N ALA A 25 6.04 -2.60 4.40
CA ALA A 25 6.69 -2.16 5.63
C ALA A 25 5.80 -1.12 6.30
N LEU A 26 5.48 -1.32 7.58
CA LEU A 26 4.75 -0.34 8.39
C LEU A 26 5.45 -0.10 9.72
N PRO A 27 5.35 1.10 10.32
CA PRO A 27 5.85 1.32 11.67
C PRO A 27 5.16 0.38 12.67
N GLU A 28 5.94 -0.36 13.46
CA GLU A 28 5.45 -1.28 14.47
C GLU A 28 4.58 -0.55 15.51
N ALA A 29 5.00 0.65 15.93
CA ALA A 29 4.27 1.48 16.88
C ALA A 29 2.87 1.88 16.38
N LEU A 30 2.68 2.03 15.07
CA LEU A 30 1.36 2.30 14.49
C LEU A 30 0.43 1.09 14.69
N LEU A 31 0.92 -0.10 14.37
CA LEU A 31 0.16 -1.34 14.49
C LEU A 31 -0.22 -1.61 15.96
N GLN A 32 0.71 -1.37 16.89
CA GLN A 32 0.47 -1.50 18.32
C GLN A 32 -0.63 -0.56 18.81
N ARG A 33 -0.61 0.71 18.38
CA ARG A 33 -1.64 1.69 18.75
C ARG A 33 -3.02 1.32 18.18
N LEU A 34 -3.08 0.89 16.92
CA LEU A 34 -4.33 0.41 16.31
C LEU A 34 -4.89 -0.80 17.07
N SER A 35 -4.02 -1.74 17.45
CA SER A 35 -4.41 -2.89 18.26
C SER A 35 -4.97 -2.48 19.62
N ALA A 36 -4.30 -1.56 20.33
CA ALA A 36 -4.75 -1.06 21.63
C ALA A 36 -6.13 -0.37 21.52
N ILE A 37 -6.30 0.54 20.56
CA ILE A 37 -7.58 1.20 20.32
C ILE A 37 -8.69 0.18 20.02
N SER A 38 -8.41 -0.83 19.19
CA SER A 38 -9.41 -1.86 18.86
C SER A 38 -9.84 -2.65 20.10
N HIS A 39 -8.90 -3.04 20.95
CA HIS A 39 -9.16 -3.70 22.22
C HIS A 39 -10.01 -2.83 23.15
N ASP A 40 -9.63 -1.57 23.36
CA ASP A 40 -10.30 -0.66 24.28
C ASP A 40 -11.71 -0.28 23.84
N THR A 41 -12.00 -0.38 22.53
CA THR A 41 -13.31 -0.11 21.94
C THR A 41 -14.17 -1.36 21.73
N GLY A 42 -13.64 -2.55 22.05
CA GLY A 42 -14.31 -3.83 21.76
C GLY A 42 -14.42 -4.16 20.26
N LEU A 43 -13.65 -3.48 19.41
CA LEU A 43 -13.59 -3.74 17.98
C LEU A 43 -12.51 -4.77 17.64
N VAL A 44 -12.69 -5.46 16.53
CA VAL A 44 -11.70 -6.41 16.01
C VAL A 44 -10.94 -5.77 14.85
N LEU A 45 -9.64 -5.56 15.02
CA LEU A 45 -8.76 -5.11 13.93
C LEU A 45 -8.57 -6.24 12.90
N ARG A 46 -9.35 -6.22 11.82
CA ARG A 46 -9.35 -7.27 10.78
C ARG A 46 -8.15 -7.19 9.84
N SER A 47 -7.81 -5.99 9.39
CA SER A 47 -6.68 -5.78 8.48
C SER A 47 -6.13 -4.36 8.59
N VAL A 48 -4.84 -4.23 8.30
CA VAL A 48 -4.18 -2.94 8.05
C VAL A 48 -3.55 -3.04 6.68
N GLN A 49 -3.99 -2.18 5.75
CA GLN A 49 -3.55 -2.21 4.36
C GLN A 49 -2.97 -0.85 3.98
N PRO A 50 -1.83 -0.80 3.26
CA PRO A 50 -1.35 0.43 2.67
C PRO A 50 -2.45 1.06 1.81
N TYR A 51 -2.66 2.36 1.93
CA TYR A 51 -3.80 3.04 1.34
C TYR A 51 -3.95 2.79 -0.18
N LEU A 52 -2.84 2.86 -0.94
CA LEU A 52 -2.82 2.54 -2.37
C LEU A 52 -3.29 1.12 -2.68
N MET A 53 -2.93 0.15 -1.83
CA MET A 53 -3.32 -1.25 -1.98
C MET A 53 -4.78 -1.49 -1.58
N ALA A 54 -5.28 -0.77 -0.56
CA ALA A 54 -6.70 -0.84 -0.20
C ALA A 54 -7.60 -0.40 -1.37
N ALA A 55 -7.25 0.71 -2.02
CA ALA A 55 -7.97 1.18 -3.21
C ALA A 55 -7.79 0.23 -4.40
N PHE A 56 -6.56 -0.20 -4.69
CA PHE A 56 -6.30 -1.12 -5.79
C PHE A 56 -7.06 -2.44 -5.64
N ASN A 57 -7.02 -3.06 -4.45
CA ASN A 57 -7.69 -4.34 -4.18
C ASN A 57 -9.22 -4.25 -4.32
N HIS A 58 -9.81 -3.05 -4.19
CA HIS A 58 -11.24 -2.86 -4.39
C HIS A 58 -11.63 -2.98 -5.88
N PHE A 59 -10.77 -2.48 -6.78
CA PHE A 59 -11.04 -2.44 -8.22
C PHE A 59 -10.33 -3.54 -9.01
N VAL A 60 -9.45 -4.33 -8.39
CA VAL A 60 -8.59 -5.29 -9.11
C VAL A 60 -9.39 -6.29 -9.95
N SER A 61 -10.60 -6.67 -9.51
CA SER A 61 -11.48 -7.58 -10.24
C SER A 61 -12.05 -6.98 -11.53
N GLU A 62 -11.99 -5.65 -11.69
CA GLU A 62 -12.49 -4.94 -12.87
C GLU A 62 -11.41 -4.75 -13.95
N PHE A 63 -10.15 -5.05 -13.65
CA PHE A 63 -9.05 -4.91 -14.60
C PHE A 63 -8.77 -6.24 -15.31
N GLU A 64 -8.67 -6.18 -16.65
CA GLU A 64 -8.13 -7.27 -17.45
C GLU A 64 -6.62 -7.45 -17.21
N HIS A 65 -6.07 -8.61 -17.59
CA HIS A 65 -4.66 -8.97 -17.40
C HIS A 65 -3.74 -8.24 -18.39
N GLN A 66 -3.75 -6.91 -18.37
CA GLN A 66 -2.97 -6.03 -19.23
C GLN A 66 -2.13 -5.05 -18.40
N ASP A 67 -1.17 -4.38 -19.05
CA ASP A 67 -0.36 -3.33 -18.42
C ASP A 67 -1.23 -2.06 -18.25
N PHE A 68 -1.27 -1.49 -17.04
CA PHE A 68 -2.01 -0.25 -16.78
C PHE A 68 -1.38 0.63 -15.70
N LEU A 69 -1.69 1.92 -15.75
CA LEU A 69 -1.37 2.87 -14.69
C LEU A 69 -2.61 3.07 -13.81
N PHE A 70 -2.56 2.59 -12.58
CA PHE A 70 -3.59 2.88 -11.57
C PHE A 70 -3.26 4.20 -10.89
N VAL A 71 -4.16 5.18 -11.01
CA VAL A 71 -4.01 6.50 -10.37
C VAL A 71 -5.15 6.70 -9.38
N LEU A 72 -4.76 6.95 -8.13
CA LEU A 72 -5.68 7.39 -7.09
C LEU A 72 -5.54 8.89 -6.90
N ALA A 73 -6.54 9.63 -7.37
CA ALA A 73 -6.60 11.07 -7.28
C ALA A 73 -7.54 11.48 -6.15
N GLU A 74 -6.97 11.99 -5.07
CA GLU A 74 -7.69 12.65 -3.99
C GLU A 74 -7.41 14.16 -4.05
N PRO A 75 -8.27 14.99 -3.45
CA PRO A 75 -7.91 16.35 -3.12
C PRO A 75 -6.52 16.38 -2.45
N GLN A 76 -5.65 17.28 -2.93
CA GLN A 76 -4.29 17.52 -2.41
C GLN A 76 -3.26 16.38 -2.55
N ARG A 77 -3.64 15.18 -3.04
CA ARG A 77 -2.70 14.07 -3.18
C ARG A 77 -3.10 13.15 -4.33
N SER A 78 -2.12 12.82 -5.16
CA SER A 78 -2.25 11.72 -6.13
C SER A 78 -1.19 10.66 -5.85
N VAL A 79 -1.56 9.40 -6.01
CA VAL A 79 -0.62 8.29 -5.96
C VAL A 79 -0.83 7.41 -7.18
N ALA A 80 0.26 7.02 -7.83
CA ALA A 80 0.22 6.19 -9.01
C ALA A 80 0.94 4.86 -8.78
N MET A 81 0.51 3.85 -9.53
CA MET A 81 1.11 2.53 -9.55
C MET A 81 1.07 2.01 -10.97
N LEU A 82 2.23 1.56 -11.46
CA LEU A 82 2.31 0.87 -12.74
C LEU A 82 2.12 -0.62 -12.49
N ALA A 83 0.97 -1.15 -12.89
CA ALA A 83 0.73 -2.58 -12.94
C ALA A 83 1.22 -3.10 -14.29
N ARG A 84 2.09 -4.10 -14.26
CA ARG A 84 2.53 -4.82 -15.46
C ARG A 84 2.20 -6.29 -15.32
N GLN A 85 2.03 -6.96 -16.45
CA GLN A 85 1.77 -8.39 -16.53
C GLN A 85 2.83 -9.25 -15.81
N LEU A 86 4.05 -8.71 -15.63
CA LEU A 86 5.18 -9.35 -14.92
C LEU A 86 5.36 -8.88 -13.45
N GLY A 87 4.47 -8.03 -12.92
CA GLY A 87 4.52 -7.57 -11.54
C GLY A 87 4.13 -6.10 -11.36
N ILE A 88 4.01 -5.69 -10.09
CA ILE A 88 3.64 -4.33 -9.70
C ILE A 88 4.90 -3.50 -9.45
N ALA A 89 5.05 -2.39 -10.19
CA ALA A 89 6.09 -1.39 -9.95
C ALA A 89 5.45 -0.11 -9.36
N ARG A 90 5.79 0.22 -8.12
CA ARG A 90 5.29 1.44 -7.47
C ARG A 90 6.15 2.65 -7.85
N THR A 91 5.55 3.66 -8.47
CA THR A 91 6.17 4.98 -8.66
C THR A 91 5.34 6.01 -7.89
N THR A 92 5.83 6.48 -6.76
CA THR A 92 5.16 7.55 -6.01
C THR A 92 5.48 8.89 -6.68
N VAL A 93 4.54 9.45 -7.44
CA VAL A 93 4.61 10.84 -7.93
C VAL A 93 3.88 11.72 -6.93
N THR A 94 4.61 12.48 -6.12
CA THR A 94 4.02 13.50 -5.24
C THR A 94 3.91 14.81 -6.01
N SER A 95 2.83 15.00 -6.78
CA SER A 95 2.49 16.32 -7.30
C SER A 95 1.71 17.09 -6.23
N ARG A 96 2.28 18.18 -5.72
CA ARG A 96 1.45 19.25 -5.15
C ARG A 96 0.70 19.85 -6.33
N LEU A 97 -0.59 19.58 -6.44
CA LEU A 97 -1.47 20.45 -7.21
C LEU A 97 -1.47 21.81 -6.49
N ALA A 98 -0.53 22.68 -6.87
CA ALA A 98 -0.67 24.09 -6.61
C ALA A 98 -1.96 24.49 -7.30
N ARG A 99 -2.90 24.97 -6.49
CA ARG A 99 -4.16 25.55 -6.92
C ARG A 99 -3.82 26.58 -8.01
N LEU A 100 -4.27 26.35 -9.24
CA LEU A 100 -4.32 27.38 -10.26
C LEU A 100 -5.49 28.27 -9.84
N GLU A 101 -5.18 29.32 -9.09
CA GLU A 101 -6.01 30.52 -8.98
C GLU A 101 -5.58 31.51 -10.07
#